data_AF-A0A7S0JB44-F1
#
_entry.id   AF-A0A7S0JB44-F1
#
_cell.length_a   1.000
_cell.length_b   1.000
_cell.length_c   1.000
_cell.angle_alpha   90.00
_cell.angle_beta   90.00
_cell.angle_gamma   90.00
#
_symmetry.space_group_name_H-M   'P 1'
#
loop_
_entity.id
_entity.type
_entity.pdbx_description
1 polymer ?
#
loop_
_entity_poly.entity_id
_entity_poly.type
_entity_poly.pdbx_seq_one_letter_code
_entity_poly.pdbx_strand_id
1 'polypeptide(L)'
;RGRPTMRQSAQSQNIQLDAYAELRVHPDASADEIRQSYMCLARELHPDRASAGAAGEHEMFIRVQRAWELLRTPEERWRYDTQLRLKQMAEAQASALVYDLELAEMECGGAFNSRHK
;
A
#
# COMPACT_ATOMS: atom_id res chain seq x y z
N ARG A 1 -30.15 26.14 -11.19
CA ARG A 1 -28.95 26.11 -10.31
C ARG A 1 -28.18 24.84 -10.62
N GLY A 2 -27.22 24.92 -11.56
CA GLY A 2 -26.42 23.77 -11.97
C GLY A 2 -25.43 23.39 -10.88
N ARG A 3 -25.35 22.08 -10.58
CA ARG A 3 -24.25 21.48 -9.83
C ARG A 3 -23.40 20.71 -10.85
N PRO A 4 -22.18 21.15 -11.17
CA PRO A 4 -21.23 20.28 -11.84
C PRO A 4 -20.39 19.60 -10.76
N THR A 5 -20.51 18.28 -10.57
CA THR A 5 -19.46 17.51 -9.89
C THR A 5 -19.16 16.25 -10.67
N MET A 6 -18.15 16.40 -11.53
CA MET A 6 -17.03 15.49 -11.72
C MET A 6 -17.32 13.98 -11.86
N ARG A 7 -17.20 13.57 -13.13
CA ARG A 7 -16.52 12.35 -13.59
C ARG A 7 -15.23 12.09 -12.80
N GLN A 8 -15.17 10.99 -12.04
CA GLN A 8 -13.94 10.37 -11.54
C GLN A 8 -14.16 8.86 -11.71
N SER A 9 -13.57 8.11 -12.65
CA SER A 9 -12.16 8.03 -13.08
C SER A 9 -11.20 7.91 -11.90
N ALA A 10 -11.21 6.80 -11.17
CA ALA A 10 -10.12 6.45 -10.24
C ALA A 10 -10.12 4.98 -9.79
N GLN A 11 -10.23 4.01 -10.69
CA GLN A 11 -9.76 2.65 -10.40
C GLN A 11 -8.22 2.65 -10.56
N SER A 12 -7.46 3.20 -9.60
CA SER A 12 -5.99 3.12 -9.64
C SER A 12 -5.27 3.49 -8.33
N GLN A 13 -5.87 3.27 -7.16
CA GLN A 13 -5.28 3.70 -5.88
C GLN A 13 -5.22 2.57 -4.85
N ASN A 14 -4.63 1.42 -5.17
CA ASN A 14 -4.73 0.23 -4.32
C ASN A 14 -3.61 0.04 -3.27
N ILE A 15 -2.86 1.09 -2.91
CA ILE A 15 -1.80 0.96 -1.87
C ILE A 15 -1.84 2.10 -0.84
N GLN A 16 -2.33 3.28 -1.23
CA GLN A 16 -2.76 4.33 -0.29
C GLN A 16 -3.88 3.84 0.64
N LEU A 17 -4.63 2.82 0.21
CA LEU A 17 -5.76 2.31 0.98
C LEU A 17 -5.34 1.69 2.31
N ASP A 18 -4.13 1.14 2.48
CA ASP A 18 -3.81 0.41 3.71
C ASP A 18 -3.80 1.34 4.95
N ALA A 19 -3.01 2.41 4.97
CA ALA A 19 -2.94 3.29 6.15
C ALA A 19 -4.23 4.11 6.37
N TYR A 20 -4.83 4.65 5.30
CA TYR A 20 -6.04 5.45 5.42
C TYR A 20 -7.28 4.58 5.71
N ALA A 21 -7.37 3.34 5.19
CA ALA A 21 -8.49 2.45 5.49
C ALA A 21 -8.42 1.87 6.91
N GLU A 22 -7.23 1.57 7.44
CA GLU A 22 -7.06 1.13 8.83
C GLU A 22 -7.55 2.21 9.81
N LEU A 23 -7.30 3.49 9.50
CA LEU A 23 -7.83 4.63 10.26
C LEU A 23 -9.27 5.03 9.88
N ARG A 24 -9.88 4.36 8.89
CA ARG A 24 -11.20 4.66 8.32
C ARG A 24 -11.38 6.12 7.90
N VAL A 25 -10.33 6.72 7.37
CA VAL A 25 -10.29 8.12 6.93
C VAL A 25 -10.16 8.22 5.42
N HIS A 26 -10.63 9.33 4.87
CA HIS A 26 -10.43 9.64 3.47
C HIS A 26 -8.98 10.12 3.23
N PRO A 27 -8.35 9.86 2.06
CA PRO A 27 -7.04 10.43 1.73
C PRO A 27 -7.03 11.98 1.71
N ASP A 28 -8.19 12.61 1.54
CA ASP A 28 -8.36 14.08 1.63
C ASP A 28 -8.60 14.59 3.06
N ALA A 29 -8.62 13.68 4.05
CA ALA A 29 -8.86 14.04 5.44
C ALA A 29 -7.78 14.99 5.99
N SER A 30 -8.21 15.95 6.80
CA SER A 30 -7.30 16.85 7.51
C SER A 30 -6.60 16.12 8.66
N ALA A 31 -5.44 16.63 9.07
CA ALA A 31 -4.69 16.04 10.20
C ALA A 31 -5.51 15.96 11.50
N ASP A 32 -6.45 16.90 11.71
CA ASP A 32 -7.36 16.88 12.85
C ASP A 32 -8.35 15.71 12.78
N GLU A 33 -8.90 15.43 11.59
CA GLU A 33 -9.83 14.32 11.36
C GLU A 33 -9.13 12.96 11.54
N ILE A 34 -7.89 12.84 11.05
CA ILE A 34 -7.04 11.66 11.29
C ILE A 34 -6.80 11.43 12.78
N ARG A 35 -6.51 12.51 13.53
CA ARG A 35 -6.31 12.44 14.97
C ARG A 35 -7.57 12.03 15.71
N GLN A 36 -8.73 12.60 15.34
CA GLN A 36 -10.01 12.26 15.96
C GLN A 36 -10.38 10.78 15.72
N SER A 37 -10.26 10.29 14.49
CA SER A 37 -10.51 8.88 14.16
C SER A 37 -9.58 7.94 14.94
N TYR A 38 -8.29 8.27 15.04
CA TYR A 38 -7.36 7.50 15.88
C TYR A 38 -7.80 7.47 17.34
N MET A 39 -8.21 8.61 17.91
CA MET A 39 -8.67 8.66 19.31
C MET A 39 -9.94 7.86 19.55
N CYS A 40 -10.87 7.82 18.58
CA CYS A 40 -12.06 6.97 18.66
C CYS A 40 -11.67 5.49 18.63
N LEU A 41 -10.91 5.08 17.61
CA LEU A 41 -10.46 3.69 17.43
C LEU A 41 -9.62 3.19 18.61
N ALA A 42 -8.73 4.02 19.16
CA ALA A 42 -7.90 3.66 20.31
C ALA A 42 -8.72 3.43 21.58
N ARG A 43 -9.87 4.10 21.73
CA ARG A 43 -10.78 3.93 22.88
C ARG A 43 -11.70 2.73 22.72
N GLU A 44 -12.00 2.36 21.47
CA GLU A 44 -12.77 1.16 21.12
C GLU A 44 -11.92 -0.10 21.25
N LEU A 45 -10.68 -0.06 20.75
CA LEU A 45 -9.73 -1.18 20.73
C LEU A 45 -8.81 -1.25 21.96
N HIS A 46 -9.14 -0.52 23.03
CA HIS A 46 -8.26 -0.43 24.20
C HIS A 46 -8.21 -1.77 24.97
N PRO A 47 -7.02 -2.31 25.29
CA PRO A 47 -6.87 -3.60 25.96
C PRO A 47 -7.48 -3.65 27.38
N ASP A 48 -7.70 -2.49 28.02
CA ASP A 48 -8.39 -2.40 29.32
C ASP A 48 -9.90 -2.72 29.23
N ARG A 49 -10.49 -2.58 28.02
CA ARG A 49 -11.90 -2.91 27.78
C ARG A 49 -12.08 -4.33 27.27
N ALA A 50 -11.09 -4.84 26.54
CA ALA A 50 -11.05 -6.21 26.06
C ALA A 50 -10.60 -7.13 27.20
N SER A 51 -11.55 -7.65 27.99
CA SER A 51 -11.29 -8.72 28.96
C SER A 51 -10.54 -9.89 28.28
N ALA A 52 -9.22 -9.96 28.51
CA ALA A 52 -8.35 -11.14 28.47
C ALA A 52 -8.63 -12.23 27.41
N GLY A 53 -9.00 -11.90 26.17
CA GLY A 53 -9.35 -12.96 25.20
C GLY A 53 -9.41 -12.61 23.72
N ALA A 54 -9.37 -11.33 23.33
CA ALA A 54 -9.50 -10.95 21.93
C ALA A 54 -8.14 -10.65 21.29
N ALA A 55 -7.42 -11.69 20.92
CA ALA A 55 -6.19 -11.56 20.11
C ALA A 55 -6.41 -10.69 18.85
N GLY A 56 -7.63 -10.69 18.30
CA GLY A 56 -8.01 -9.85 17.16
C GLY A 56 -8.00 -8.34 17.45
N GLU A 57 -8.45 -7.90 18.63
CA GLU A 57 -8.52 -6.47 18.98
C GLU A 57 -7.13 -5.88 19.19
N HIS A 58 -6.20 -6.67 19.74
CA HIS A 58 -4.80 -6.28 19.87
C HIS A 58 -4.12 -6.10 18.51
N GLU A 59 -4.35 -7.03 17.57
CA GLU A 59 -3.78 -6.93 16.23
C GLU A 59 -4.32 -5.71 15.49
N MET A 60 -5.63 -5.44 15.59
CA MET A 60 -6.22 -4.23 15.01
C MET A 60 -5.65 -2.95 15.63
N PHE A 61 -5.44 -2.91 16.95
CA PHE A 61 -4.81 -1.76 17.61
C PHE A 61 -3.40 -1.50 17.06
N ILE A 62 -2.59 -2.55 16.86
CA ILE A 62 -1.25 -2.42 16.29
C ILE A 62 -1.32 -1.85 14.86
N ARG A 63 -2.27 -2.31 14.04
CA ARG A 63 -2.44 -1.80 12.66
C ARG A 63 -2.83 -0.32 12.64
N VAL A 64 -3.82 0.06 13.46
CA VAL A 64 -4.26 1.45 13.62
C VAL A 64 -3.12 2.35 14.13
N GLN A 65 -2.33 1.86 15.09
CA GLN A 65 -1.18 2.60 15.62
C GLN A 65 -0.11 2.83 14.54
N ARG A 66 0.25 1.79 13.77
CA ARG A 66 1.19 1.92 12.65
C ARG A 66 0.69 2.90 11.59
N ALA A 67 -0.59 2.82 11.24
CA ALA A 67 -1.20 3.74 10.30
C ALA A 67 -1.14 5.20 10.81
N TRP A 68 -1.37 5.40 12.10
CA TRP A 68 -1.27 6.73 12.72
C TRP A 68 0.17 7.26 12.71
N GLU A 69 1.17 6.45 13.04
CA GLU A 69 2.58 6.89 12.97
C GLU A 69 2.98 7.35 11.56
N LEU A 70 2.43 6.74 10.51
CA LEU A 70 2.71 7.14 9.13
C LEU A 70 1.98 8.42 8.70
N LEU A 71 0.85 8.77 9.31
CA LEU A 71 -0.03 9.85 8.88
C LEU A 71 -0.17 11.00 9.89
N ARG A 72 0.46 10.89 11.07
CA ARG A 72 0.36 11.84 12.19
C ARG A 72 0.84 13.24 11.83
N THR A 73 1.96 13.32 11.12
CA THR A 73 2.60 14.60 10.77
C THR A 73 2.65 14.79 9.25
N PRO A 74 2.65 16.04 8.75
CA PRO A 74 2.78 16.29 7.32
C PRO A 74 4.11 15.77 6.75
N GLU A 75 5.17 15.73 7.56
CA GLU A 75 6.47 15.16 7.17
C GLU A 75 6.39 13.64 7.02
N GLU A 76 5.78 12.94 7.97
CA GLU A 76 5.58 11.48 7.90
C GLU A 76 4.68 11.10 6.72
N ARG A 77 3.61 11.87 6.50
CA ARG A 77 2.74 11.70 5.33
C ARG A 77 3.54 11.82 4.03
N TRP A 78 4.35 12.87 3.90
CA TRP A 78 5.20 13.05 2.71
C TRP A 78 6.22 11.92 2.53
N ARG A 79 6.84 11.45 3.61
CA ARG A 79 7.75 10.29 3.58
C ARG A 79 7.02 9.03 3.13
N TYR A 80 5.83 8.78 3.66
CA TYR A 80 5.01 7.63 3.30
C TYR A 80 4.60 7.69 1.82
N ASP A 81 4.12 8.85 1.34
CA ASP A 81 3.76 9.07 -0.07
C ASP A 81 4.98 8.87 -1.00
N THR A 82 6.16 9.34 -0.58
CA THR A 82 7.40 9.20 -1.34
C THR A 82 7.86 7.75 -1.38
N GLN A 83 7.89 7.06 -0.23
CA GLN A 83 8.22 5.64 -0.15
C GLN A 83 7.25 4.81 -0.98
N LEU A 84 5.97 5.15 -0.98
CA LEU A 84 5.00 4.42 -1.76
C LEU A 84 5.25 4.55 -3.26
N ARG A 85 5.50 5.78 -3.73
CA ARG A 85 5.84 6.01 -5.14
C ARG A 85 7.13 5.27 -5.51
N LEU A 86 8.15 5.31 -4.65
CA LEU A 86 9.40 4.57 -4.86
C LEU A 86 9.16 3.06 -4.93
N LYS A 87 8.30 2.51 -4.05
CA LYS A 87 7.92 1.10 -4.06
C LYS A 87 7.20 0.72 -5.35
N GLN A 88 6.24 1.52 -5.79
CA GLN A 88 5.55 1.31 -7.07
C GLN A 88 6.52 1.35 -8.26
N MET A 89 7.47 2.28 -8.26
CA MET A 89 8.51 2.37 -9.29
C MET A 89 9.46 1.17 -9.24
N ALA A 90 9.86 0.73 -8.05
CA ALA A 90 10.71 -0.44 -7.86
C ALA A 90 10.00 -1.74 -8.26
N GLU A 91 8.73 -1.91 -7.93
CA GLU A 91 7.91 -3.06 -8.35
C GLU A 91 7.70 -3.05 -9.87
N ALA A 92 7.45 -1.89 -10.47
CA ALA A 92 7.38 -1.75 -11.92
C ALA A 92 8.73 -2.10 -12.58
N GLN A 93 9.85 -1.61 -12.04
CA GLN A 93 11.19 -1.96 -12.53
C GLN A 93 11.53 -3.43 -12.30
N ALA A 94 11.17 -4.02 -11.16
CA ALA A 94 11.37 -5.44 -10.89
C ALA A 94 10.55 -6.31 -11.85
N SER A 95 9.30 -5.95 -12.14
CA SER A 95 8.49 -6.64 -13.14
C SER A 95 9.13 -6.57 -14.53
N ALA A 96 9.75 -5.45 -14.90
CA ALA A 96 10.46 -5.30 -16.16
C ALA A 96 11.73 -6.16 -16.24
N LEU A 97 12.46 -6.31 -15.13
CA LEU A 97 13.69 -7.12 -15.06
C LEU A 97 13.45 -8.63 -15.02
N VAL A 98 12.28 -9.08 -14.54
CA VAL A 98 11.89 -10.51 -14.57
C VAL A 98 11.67 -11.00 -16.00
N TYR A 99 11.22 -10.13 -16.93
CA TYR A 99 11.05 -10.50 -18.34
C TYR A 99 12.37 -10.67 -19.12
N ASP A 100 13.48 -10.07 -18.67
CA ASP A 100 14.78 -10.19 -19.36
C ASP A 100 15.54 -11.50 -19.03
N LEU A 101 15.11 -12.25 -18.02
CA LEU A 101 15.75 -13.51 -17.61
C LEU A 101 15.11 -14.77 -18.24
N GLU A 102 13.88 -14.70 -18.78
CA GLU A 102 13.20 -15.86 -19.37
C GLU A 102 13.49 -16.07 -20.88
N LEU A 103 14.18 -15.12 -21.54
CA LEU A 103 14.48 -15.21 -22.98
C LEU A 103 15.85 -15.82 -23.32
N ALA A 104 16.67 -16.17 -22.32
CA ALA A 104 18.05 -16.60 -22.53
C ALA A 104 18.30 -18.12 -22.49
N GLU A 105 17.28 -18.96 -22.26
CA GLU A 105 17.46 -20.42 -22.13
C GLU A 105 16.90 -21.27 -23.29
N MET A 106 16.74 -20.73 -24.51
CA MET A 106 16.15 -21.55 -25.58
C MET A 106 16.71 -21.45 -27.01
N GLU A 107 18.02 -21.31 -27.20
CA GLU A 107 18.69 -21.73 -28.46
C GLU A 107 20.08 -22.37 -28.25
N CYS A 108 20.19 -23.43 -27.44
CA CYS A 108 21.27 -24.42 -27.58
C CYS A 108 20.67 -25.74 -28.06
N GLY A 109 20.04 -25.71 -29.23
CA GLY A 109 19.35 -26.87 -29.79
C GLY A 109 19.33 -26.85 -31.31
N GLY A 110 20.38 -27.38 -31.93
CA GLY A 110 20.19 -28.07 -33.22
C GLY A 110 21.23 -27.84 -34.32
N ALA A 111 21.86 -28.95 -34.69
CA ALA A 111 22.33 -29.30 -36.03
C ALA A 111 23.64 -28.68 -36.56
N PHE A 112 24.79 -29.18 -36.05
CA PHE A 112 25.97 -29.35 -36.91
C PHE A 112 25.88 -30.70 -37.61
N ASN A 113 25.13 -30.77 -38.73
CA ASN A 113 25.18 -31.90 -39.64
C ASN A 113 26.12 -31.56 -40.82
N SER A 114 27.25 -32.27 -40.84
CA SER A 114 28.03 -32.71 -42.01
C SER A 114 28.07 -31.82 -43.25
N ARG A 115 29.23 -31.19 -43.48
CA ARG A 115 29.91 -31.18 -44.80
C ARG A 115 31.35 -30.75 -44.60
N HIS A 116 32.32 -31.59 -44.95
CA HIS A 116 33.45 -31.26 -45.83
C HIS A 116 34.35 -32.49 -46.08
N LYS A 117 34.41 -32.83 -47.38
CA LYS A 117 35.28 -33.77 -48.12
C LYS A 117 35.14 -35.27 -47.88
#